data_AF-A0A960N474-F1
#
_entry.id   AF-A0A960N474-F1
#
_cell.length_a   1.000
_cell.length_b   1.000
_cell.length_c   1.000
_cell.angle_alpha   90.00
_cell.angle_beta   90.00
_cell.angle_gamma   90.00
#
_symmetry.space_group_name_H-M   'P 1'
#
loop_
_entity.id
_entity.type
_entity.pdbx_description
1 polymer ?
#
loop_
_entity_poly.entity_id
_entity_poly.type
_entity_poly.pdbx_seq_one_letter_code
_entity_poly.pdbx_strand_id
1 'polypeptide(L)'
;IDGKEVVKTGRNASLIWGVIFADSFRVRTRLDLETVLSVIDQETAPTLVAQADPAKSWQVELNQKLDLPVAVTEYGTRKGALTVQPYGFPGMLRNPPSLALAEGAKEGTLSIEMKPGGNFTVEPGRYQFVLQGIGIAKYRQNEAAVESATEEKARLEALTQGFEKAVAEAKPRVEAAQKALDAAKSNAASATDADKTDLAKRVEAAQAELTTAQKALADAEAKAKRGKDLVTAADAQLQAATNKAKESDTKFATFSQPISVEVTAPPAK
;
A
#
# COMPACT_ATOMS: atom_id res chain seq x y z
N ILE A 1 29.34 8.04 28.76
CA ILE A 1 30.33 8.24 27.67
C ILE A 1 31.70 8.34 28.34
N ASP A 2 32.69 7.57 27.89
CA ASP A 2 34.00 7.40 28.54
C ASP A 2 33.92 7.07 30.04
N GLY A 3 33.12 6.06 30.39
CA GLY A 3 32.96 5.61 31.78
C GLY A 3 32.23 6.59 32.72
N LYS A 4 31.82 7.76 32.24
CA LYS A 4 31.03 8.73 33.00
C LYS A 4 29.54 8.56 32.73
N GLU A 5 28.76 8.59 33.80
CA GLU A 5 27.30 8.68 33.75
C GLU A 5 26.91 10.03 33.13
N VAL A 6 26.15 9.97 32.04
CA VAL A 6 25.68 11.16 31.32
C VAL A 6 24.16 11.16 31.40
N VAL A 7 23.61 11.98 32.29
CA VAL A 7 22.17 12.22 32.39
C VAL A 7 21.79 13.29 31.36
N LYS A 8 20.98 12.93 30.37
CA LYS A 8 20.37 13.90 29.44
C LYS A 8 18.87 13.97 29.69
N THR A 9 18.36 15.17 29.89
CA THR A 9 16.92 15.41 29.93
C THR A 9 16.31 15.04 28.58
N GLY A 10 15.39 14.07 28.57
CA GLY A 10 14.56 13.78 27.40
C GLY A 10 13.70 15.00 27.08
N ARG A 11 13.84 15.53 25.85
CA ARG A 11 12.97 16.61 25.36
C ARG A 11 11.84 15.98 24.56
N ASN A 12 10.65 16.57 24.65
CA ASN A 12 9.53 16.19 23.81
C ASN A 12 9.87 16.38 22.32
N ALA A 13 9.68 15.33 21.53
CA ALA A 13 9.71 15.41 20.08
C ALA A 13 8.33 15.89 19.60
N SER A 14 8.25 17.08 19.02
CA SER A 14 7.04 17.53 18.32
C SER A 14 7.21 17.34 16.82
N LEU A 15 6.20 16.73 16.20
CA LEU A 15 6.07 16.68 14.74
C LEU A 15 5.69 18.07 14.26
N ILE A 16 6.41 18.59 13.26
CA ILE A 16 6.02 19.84 12.62
C ILE A 16 4.98 19.52 11.55
N TRP A 17 3.72 19.77 11.87
CA TRP A 17 2.62 19.80 10.90
C TRP A 17 2.60 21.18 10.24
N GLY A 18 3.49 21.37 9.26
CA GLY A 18 3.68 22.67 8.60
C GLY A 18 2.65 22.99 7.50
N VAL A 19 1.63 22.15 7.31
CA VAL A 19 0.64 22.28 6.22
C VAL A 19 -0.74 21.81 6.67
N ILE A 20 -1.77 22.46 6.11
CA ILE A 20 -3.19 22.16 6.34
C ILE A 20 -3.58 20.79 5.75
N PHE A 21 -2.83 20.31 4.74
CA PHE A 21 -3.07 19.05 4.06
C PHE A 21 -1.88 18.09 4.25
N ALA A 22 -2.13 16.97 4.93
CA ALA A 22 -1.14 15.96 5.30
C ALA A 22 -0.58 15.16 4.10
N ASP A 23 -1.29 15.19 2.97
CA ASP A 23 -0.95 14.53 1.70
C ASP A 23 0.07 15.33 0.87
N SER A 24 0.24 16.62 1.15
CA SER A 24 0.99 17.56 0.31
C SER A 24 2.47 17.64 0.68
N PHE A 25 2.82 17.31 1.93
CA PHE A 25 4.18 17.30 2.45
C PHE A 25 4.34 16.21 3.50
N ARG A 26 5.48 15.51 3.48
CA ARG A 26 5.84 14.56 4.54
C ARG A 26 5.98 15.29 5.88
N VAL A 27 5.35 14.74 6.92
CA VAL A 27 5.54 15.19 8.31
C VAL A 27 7.01 14.99 8.67
N ARG A 28 7.63 16.03 9.22
CA ARG A 28 9.03 15.98 9.64
C ARG A 28 9.14 16.01 11.15
N THR A 29 10.02 15.17 11.66
CA THR A 29 10.53 15.25 13.03
C THR A 29 11.90 15.93 13.00
N ARG A 30 12.20 16.70 14.05
CA ARG A 30 13.50 17.39 14.20
C ARG A 30 14.63 16.44 14.61
N LEU A 31 14.29 15.25 15.10
CA LEU A 31 15.24 14.32 15.70
C LEU A 31 15.53 13.09 14.84
N ASP A 32 14.77 12.90 13.76
CA ASP A 32 14.88 11.73 12.91
C ASP A 32 14.56 12.12 11.45
N LEU A 33 15.52 11.88 10.57
CA LEU A 33 15.44 12.25 9.16
C LEU A 33 15.20 11.04 8.25
N GLU A 34 15.26 9.83 8.81
CA GLU A 34 15.30 8.58 8.05
C GLU A 34 14.17 7.60 8.40
N THR A 35 13.44 7.79 9.51
CA THR A 35 12.26 6.98 9.78
C THR A 35 11.14 7.32 8.80
N VAL A 36 10.96 6.42 7.83
CA VAL A 36 9.79 6.37 6.95
C VAL A 36 8.87 5.28 7.48
N LEU A 37 7.60 5.62 7.70
CA LEU A 37 6.58 4.60 7.96
C LEU A 37 6.23 3.93 6.63
N SER A 38 6.60 2.66 6.50
CA SER A 38 6.10 1.78 5.44
C SER A 38 4.86 1.06 5.96
N VAL A 39 3.73 1.11 5.26
CA VAL A 39 2.53 0.35 5.69
C VAL A 39 2.59 -1.08 5.18
N ILE A 40 3.26 -1.30 4.04
CA ILE A 40 3.55 -2.60 3.44
C ILE A 40 5.03 -2.65 3.00
N ASP A 41 5.61 -3.84 2.88
CA ASP A 41 7.02 -4.05 2.48
C ASP A 41 7.34 -3.48 1.08
N GLN A 42 6.33 -3.41 0.21
CA GLN A 42 6.42 -2.89 -1.15
C GLN A 42 6.46 -1.35 -1.23
N GLU A 43 6.12 -0.63 -0.15
CA GLU A 43 6.10 0.84 -0.12
C GLU A 43 7.49 1.43 0.17
N THR A 44 8.28 1.66 -0.88
CA THR A 44 9.56 2.36 -0.76
C THR A 44 9.46 3.83 -1.19
N ALA A 45 10.35 4.68 -0.68
CA ALA A 45 10.45 6.05 -1.17
C ALA A 45 10.87 6.02 -2.66
N PRO A 46 10.15 6.69 -3.58
CA PRO A 46 10.40 6.54 -5.02
C PRO A 46 11.80 6.99 -5.41
N THR A 47 12.31 8.01 -4.71
CA THR A 47 13.62 8.60 -4.96
C THR A 47 14.20 9.16 -3.65
N LEU A 48 15.49 8.94 -3.43
CA LEU A 48 16.28 9.56 -2.37
C LEU A 48 17.31 10.50 -2.99
N VAL A 49 17.49 11.67 -2.36
CA VAL A 49 18.52 12.64 -2.71
C VAL A 49 19.57 12.62 -1.63
N ALA A 50 20.84 12.54 -2.03
CA ALA A 50 21.99 12.61 -1.15
C ALA A 50 23.04 13.58 -1.70
N GLN A 51 23.98 13.96 -0.85
CA GLN A 51 25.25 14.48 -1.33
C GLN A 51 26.08 13.30 -1.86
N ALA A 52 26.84 13.49 -2.94
CA ALA A 52 27.70 12.43 -3.47
C ALA A 52 28.78 11.97 -2.47
N ASP A 53 29.23 12.85 -1.57
CA ASP A 53 30.27 12.56 -0.57
C ASP A 53 29.84 13.01 0.84
N PRO A 54 29.06 12.24 1.59
CA PRO A 54 28.48 12.66 2.87
C PRO A 54 29.49 12.96 3.99
N ALA A 55 30.76 12.51 3.87
CA ALA A 55 31.80 12.75 4.87
C ALA A 55 32.54 14.08 4.65
N LYS A 56 32.37 14.70 3.48
CA LYS A 56 33.10 15.92 3.12
C LYS A 56 32.56 17.14 3.85
N SER A 57 33.47 17.83 4.55
CA SER A 57 33.24 19.17 5.07
C SER A 57 33.40 20.17 3.94
N TRP A 58 32.39 21.01 3.69
CA TRP A 58 32.47 22.03 2.65
C TRP A 58 33.00 23.34 3.22
N GLN A 59 33.93 23.95 2.51
CA GLN A 59 34.45 25.28 2.80
C GLN A 59 34.30 26.14 1.55
N VAL A 60 33.87 27.38 1.74
CA VAL A 60 33.69 28.36 0.66
C VAL A 60 33.94 29.76 1.21
N GLU A 61 34.65 30.59 0.46
CA GLU A 61 34.84 31.99 0.85
C GLU A 61 33.58 32.82 0.53
N LEU A 62 33.34 33.86 1.32
CA LEU A 62 32.27 34.82 1.04
C LEU A 62 32.46 35.44 -0.36
N ASN A 63 31.36 35.61 -1.09
CA ASN A 63 31.29 36.03 -2.49
C ASN A 63 31.79 35.00 -3.52
N GLN A 64 32.12 33.77 -3.10
CA GLN A 64 32.43 32.67 -4.01
C GLN A 64 31.22 31.76 -4.24
N LYS A 65 31.38 30.82 -5.16
CA LYS A 65 30.40 29.82 -5.52
C LYS A 65 30.70 28.51 -4.80
N LEU A 66 29.68 27.94 -4.17
CA LEU A 66 29.71 26.58 -3.65
C LEU A 66 29.06 25.63 -4.66
N ASP A 67 29.84 24.68 -5.16
CA ASP A 67 29.37 23.63 -6.07
C ASP A 67 29.21 22.30 -5.32
N LEU A 68 27.96 21.90 -5.07
CA LEU A 68 27.61 20.69 -4.33
C LEU A 68 27.26 19.55 -5.31
N PRO A 69 28.00 18.43 -5.31
CA PRO A 69 27.63 17.26 -6.07
C PRO A 69 26.45 16.56 -5.37
N VAL A 70 25.38 16.40 -6.12
CA VAL A 70 24.13 15.74 -5.73
C VAL A 70 24.11 14.36 -6.35
N ALA A 71 23.75 13.36 -5.55
CA ALA A 71 23.51 11.99 -5.99
C ALA A 71 22.04 11.60 -5.74
N VAL A 72 21.50 10.76 -6.62
CA VAL A 72 20.11 10.33 -6.58
C VAL A 72 20.04 8.81 -6.65
N THR A 73 19.30 8.22 -5.71
CA THR A 73 18.97 6.79 -5.70
C THR A 73 17.49 6.63 -6.01
N GLU A 74 17.16 5.86 -7.04
CA GLU A 74 15.78 5.60 -7.46
C GLU A 74 15.39 4.17 -7.06
N TYR A 75 14.25 4.04 -6.38
CA TYR A 75 13.63 2.74 -6.04
C TYR A 75 12.31 2.53 -6.78
N GLY A 76 11.66 3.63 -7.20
CA GLY A 76 10.43 3.62 -7.99
C GLY A 76 10.62 4.25 -9.37
N THR A 77 9.51 4.41 -10.08
CA THR A 77 9.50 5.03 -11.42
C THR A 77 9.25 6.53 -11.30
N ARG A 78 10.29 7.35 -11.42
CA ARG A 78 10.17 8.81 -11.51
C ARG A 78 9.68 9.21 -12.91
N LYS A 79 8.81 10.21 -12.97
CA LYS A 79 8.32 10.84 -14.20
C LYS A 79 8.76 12.31 -14.24
N GLY A 80 9.47 12.69 -15.29
CA GLY A 80 9.96 14.04 -15.50
C GLY A 80 11.13 14.44 -14.61
N ALA A 81 11.41 15.75 -14.57
CA ALA A 81 12.57 16.29 -13.86
C ALA A 81 12.40 16.23 -12.33
N LEU A 82 13.49 15.95 -11.63
CA LEU A 82 13.62 16.11 -10.19
C LEU A 82 14.26 17.48 -9.92
N THR A 83 13.52 18.37 -9.28
CA THR A 83 14.06 19.67 -8.86
C THR A 83 14.71 19.53 -7.49
N VAL A 84 16.00 19.75 -7.41
CA VAL A 84 16.78 19.73 -6.16
C VAL A 84 17.16 21.15 -5.77
N GLN A 85 16.87 21.53 -4.53
CA GLN A 85 17.17 22.86 -3.99
C GLN A 85 17.61 22.79 -2.52
N PRO A 86 18.38 23.76 -2.01
CA PRO A 86 18.62 23.90 -0.58
C PRO A 86 17.32 24.16 0.17
N TYR A 87 17.17 23.51 1.32
CA TYR A 87 16.03 23.70 2.20
C TYR A 87 16.50 23.99 3.63
N GLY A 88 15.92 25.04 4.22
CA GLY A 88 16.27 25.49 5.57
C GLY A 88 17.66 26.13 5.66
N PHE A 89 18.22 26.60 4.54
CA PHE A 89 19.49 27.32 4.53
C PHE A 89 19.34 28.68 5.24
N PRO A 90 20.06 28.94 6.35
CA PRO A 90 19.94 30.20 7.10
C PRO A 90 20.23 31.43 6.25
N GLY A 91 19.37 32.44 6.33
CA GLY A 91 19.51 33.69 5.57
C GLY A 91 19.01 33.63 4.12
N MET A 92 18.67 32.44 3.60
CA MET A 92 18.10 32.29 2.25
C MET A 92 16.57 32.40 2.30
N LEU A 93 16.03 33.45 1.67
CA LEU A 93 14.63 33.85 1.84
C LEU A 93 13.70 33.23 0.79
N ARG A 94 13.85 33.62 -0.48
CA ARG A 94 12.95 33.26 -1.59
C ARG A 94 13.74 32.80 -2.79
N ASN A 95 13.18 31.85 -3.53
CA ASN A 95 13.73 31.28 -4.77
C ASN A 95 15.16 30.75 -4.57
N PRO A 96 15.33 29.70 -3.76
CA PRO A 96 16.64 29.06 -3.61
C PRO A 96 17.14 28.60 -4.98
N PRO A 97 18.48 28.59 -5.20
CA PRO A 97 19.03 28.03 -6.43
C PRO A 97 18.57 26.58 -6.57
N SER A 98 18.25 26.17 -7.79
CA SER A 98 17.73 24.84 -8.06
C SER A 98 18.49 24.18 -9.19
N LEU A 99 18.66 22.86 -9.04
CA LEU A 99 19.19 21.95 -10.04
C LEU A 99 18.02 21.11 -10.55
N ALA A 100 17.76 21.16 -11.85
CA ALA A 100 16.78 20.28 -12.49
C ALA A 100 17.50 19.05 -13.06
N LEU A 101 17.31 17.90 -12.42
CA LEU A 101 17.83 16.62 -12.89
C LEU A 101 16.83 15.98 -13.84
N ALA A 102 17.23 15.72 -15.08
CA ALA A 102 16.40 15.04 -16.08
C ALA A 102 15.96 13.65 -15.59
N GLU A 103 14.90 13.09 -16.20
CA GLU A 103 14.44 11.72 -15.90
C GLU A 103 15.59 10.71 -16.08
N GLY A 104 15.77 9.81 -15.12
CA GLY A 104 16.89 8.85 -15.07
C GLY A 104 18.27 9.42 -14.72
N ALA A 105 18.46 10.74 -14.64
CA ALA A 105 19.73 11.32 -14.22
C ALA A 105 20.02 11.04 -12.73
N LYS A 106 21.20 10.47 -12.45
CA LYS A 106 21.60 10.04 -11.09
C LYS A 106 22.49 11.05 -10.36
N GLU A 107 23.09 11.99 -11.09
CA GLU A 107 24.05 12.92 -10.55
C GLU A 107 23.86 14.32 -11.15
N GLY A 108 24.27 15.33 -10.41
CA GLY A 108 24.42 16.70 -10.92
C GLY A 108 25.08 17.61 -9.91
N THR A 109 25.29 18.87 -10.29
CA THR A 109 25.96 19.85 -9.42
C THR A 109 25.01 21.00 -9.12
N LEU A 110 24.71 21.18 -7.83
CA LEU A 110 23.94 22.31 -7.34
C LEU A 110 24.89 23.45 -6.98
N SER A 111 24.71 24.56 -7.67
CA SER A 111 25.52 25.76 -7.53
C SER A 111 24.84 26.78 -6.62
N ILE A 112 25.51 27.18 -5.54
CA ILE A 112 25.02 28.19 -4.59
C ILE A 112 26.00 29.36 -4.56
N GLU A 113 25.53 30.56 -4.92
CA GLU A 113 26.34 31.78 -4.79
C GLU A 113 26.32 32.27 -3.34
N MET A 114 27.48 32.30 -2.69
CA MET A 114 27.65 32.80 -1.32
C MET A 114 27.82 34.33 -1.29
N LYS A 115 26.98 35.03 -2.06
CA LYS A 115 26.99 36.48 -2.21
C LYS A 115 25.81 37.10 -1.46
N PRO A 116 26.05 38.06 -0.55
CA PRO A 116 24.97 38.81 0.07
C PRO A 116 24.12 39.54 -0.97
N GLY A 117 22.80 39.43 -0.86
CA GLY A 117 21.86 40.07 -1.75
C GLY A 117 20.45 40.15 -1.15
N GLY A 118 19.50 40.72 -1.89
CA GLY A 118 18.13 40.93 -1.39
C GLY A 118 17.40 39.65 -0.97
N ASN A 119 17.82 38.49 -1.50
CA ASN A 119 17.23 37.18 -1.19
C ASN A 119 18.13 36.26 -0.35
N PHE A 120 19.36 36.68 -0.06
CA PHE A 120 20.31 35.87 0.71
C PHE A 120 21.20 36.74 1.60
N THR A 121 20.98 36.67 2.91
CA THR A 121 21.82 37.34 3.92
C THR A 121 22.83 36.32 4.44
N VAL A 122 24.00 36.27 3.79
CA VAL A 122 25.10 35.36 4.15
C VAL A 122 26.23 36.12 4.84
N GLU A 123 26.65 35.60 5.99
CA GLU A 123 27.79 36.08 6.78
C GLU A 123 28.82 34.96 6.95
N PRO A 124 30.11 35.26 7.23
CA PRO A 124 31.06 34.23 7.60
C PRO A 124 30.61 33.44 8.82
N GLY A 125 30.73 32.11 8.77
CA GLY A 125 30.27 31.22 9.83
C GLY A 125 29.92 29.83 9.34
N ARG A 126 29.42 29.00 10.27
CA ARG A 126 29.02 27.63 9.97
C ARG A 126 27.52 27.55 9.69
N TYR A 127 27.18 26.99 8.55
CA TYR A 127 25.81 26.77 8.09
C TYR A 127 25.48 25.28 8.06
N GLN A 128 24.22 24.98 8.34
CA GLN A 128 23.66 23.64 8.22
C GLN A 128 22.31 23.70 7.52
N PHE A 129 22.12 22.84 6.52
CA PHE A 129 20.88 22.76 5.74
C PHE A 129 20.73 21.35 5.16
N VAL A 130 19.62 21.08 4.48
CA VAL A 130 19.40 19.82 3.74
C VAL A 130 19.08 20.14 2.28
N LEU A 131 19.28 19.17 1.40
CA LEU A 131 18.74 19.24 0.04
C LEU A 131 17.29 18.74 0.06
N GLN A 132 16.42 19.41 -0.67
CA GLN A 132 15.06 18.96 -0.95
C GLN A 132 14.96 18.63 -2.44
N GLY A 133 14.61 17.37 -2.75
CA GLY A 133 14.19 16.94 -4.08
C GLY A 133 12.67 16.95 -4.18
N ILE A 134 12.13 17.56 -5.23
CA ILE A 134 10.69 17.58 -5.55
C ILE A 134 10.51 16.99 -6.95
N GLY A 135 9.63 16.00 -7.07
CA GLY A 135 9.39 15.32 -8.33
C GLY A 135 8.01 14.67 -8.39
N ILE A 136 7.77 13.96 -9.49
CA ILE A 136 6.57 13.14 -9.71
C ILE A 136 7.01 11.70 -9.86
N ALA A 137 6.32 10.78 -9.19
CA ALA A 137 6.52 9.34 -9.34
C ALA A 137 5.24 8.68 -9.85
N LYS A 138 5.39 7.61 -10.62
CA LYS A 138 4.31 6.67 -10.91
C LYS A 138 4.11 5.80 -9.68
N TYR A 139 2.91 5.85 -9.12
CA TYR A 139 2.57 5.11 -7.92
C TYR A 139 1.33 4.24 -8.16
N ARG A 140 1.38 3.02 -7.62
CA ARG A 140 0.26 2.07 -7.56
C ARG A 140 0.11 1.62 -6.12
N GLN A 141 -1.11 1.72 -5.60
CA GLN A 141 -1.38 1.36 -4.23
C GLN A 141 -1.60 -0.16 -4.09
N ASN A 142 -0.76 -0.81 -3.29
CA ASN A 142 -0.95 -2.19 -2.80
C ASN A 142 -1.31 -3.21 -3.90
N GLU A 143 -0.37 -3.47 -4.81
CA GLU A 143 -0.55 -4.45 -5.89
C GLU A 143 -0.80 -5.87 -5.36
N ALA A 144 -0.18 -6.24 -4.23
CA ALA A 144 -0.40 -7.53 -3.57
C ALA A 144 -1.87 -7.79 -3.19
N ALA A 145 -2.64 -6.74 -2.86
CA ALA A 145 -4.06 -6.89 -2.58
C ALA A 145 -4.87 -7.30 -3.82
N VAL A 146 -4.44 -6.90 -5.02
CA VAL A 146 -5.07 -7.33 -6.28
C VAL A 146 -4.82 -8.81 -6.52
N GLU A 147 -3.57 -9.26 -6.30
CA GLU A 147 -3.21 -10.67 -6.41
C GLU A 147 -4.00 -11.53 -5.40
N SER A 148 -3.98 -11.15 -4.12
CA SER A 148 -4.71 -11.87 -3.06
C SER A 148 -6.23 -11.91 -3.32
N ALA A 149 -6.83 -10.81 -3.81
CA ALA A 149 -8.26 -10.78 -4.15
C ALA A 149 -8.57 -11.66 -5.38
N THR A 150 -7.64 -11.76 -6.33
CA THR A 150 -7.78 -12.62 -7.51
C THR A 150 -7.76 -14.09 -7.10
N GLU A 151 -6.82 -14.48 -6.25
CA GLU A 151 -6.72 -15.85 -5.72
C GLU A 151 -7.95 -16.23 -4.89
N GLU A 152 -8.42 -15.34 -4.02
CA GLU A 152 -9.59 -15.62 -3.19
C GLU A 152 -10.86 -15.75 -4.03
N LYS A 153 -11.04 -14.92 -5.07
CA LYS A 153 -12.14 -15.07 -6.02
C LYS A 153 -12.09 -16.44 -6.70
N ALA A 154 -10.92 -16.84 -7.22
CA ALA A 154 -10.75 -18.14 -7.87
C ALA A 154 -11.05 -19.31 -6.92
N ARG A 155 -10.60 -19.22 -5.65
CA ARG A 155 -10.90 -20.22 -4.61
C ARG A 155 -12.40 -20.34 -4.34
N LEU A 156 -13.10 -19.21 -4.22
CA LEU A 156 -14.55 -19.19 -3.98
C LEU A 156 -15.36 -19.66 -5.18
N GLU A 157 -14.92 -19.38 -6.41
CA GLU A 157 -15.51 -19.92 -7.64
C GLU A 157 -15.40 -21.45 -7.67
N ALA A 158 -14.22 -22.00 -7.38
CA ALA A 158 -14.01 -23.45 -7.32
C ALA A 158 -14.87 -24.11 -6.24
N LEU A 159 -14.98 -23.50 -5.05
CA LEU A 159 -15.83 -23.99 -3.96
C LEU A 159 -17.32 -23.96 -4.37
N THR A 160 -17.75 -22.89 -5.03
CA THR A 160 -19.14 -22.73 -5.49
C THR A 160 -19.50 -23.77 -6.55
N GLN A 161 -18.60 -24.08 -7.48
CA GLN A 161 -18.79 -25.18 -8.43
C GLN A 161 -18.99 -26.53 -7.72
N GLY A 162 -18.27 -26.77 -6.61
CA GLY A 162 -18.48 -27.95 -5.77
C GLY A 162 -19.89 -28.03 -5.18
N PHE A 163 -20.42 -26.90 -4.72
CA PHE A 163 -21.80 -26.84 -4.21
C PHE A 163 -22.84 -26.99 -5.32
N GLU A 164 -22.62 -26.43 -6.50
CA GLU A 164 -23.51 -26.61 -7.65
C GLU A 164 -23.56 -28.07 -8.12
N LYS A 165 -22.42 -28.78 -8.09
CA LYS A 165 -22.38 -30.24 -8.32
C LYS A 165 -23.19 -31.00 -7.27
N ALA A 166 -23.07 -30.65 -5.99
CA ALA A 166 -23.86 -31.27 -4.93
C ALA A 166 -25.37 -31.06 -5.11
N VAL A 167 -25.80 -29.89 -5.60
CA VAL A 167 -27.21 -29.64 -5.98
C VAL A 167 -27.62 -30.54 -7.14
N ALA A 168 -26.78 -30.64 -8.19
CA ALA A 168 -27.05 -31.49 -9.35
C ALA A 168 -27.16 -32.97 -8.98
N GLU A 169 -26.40 -33.44 -7.99
CA GLU A 169 -26.47 -34.82 -7.47
C GLU A 169 -27.65 -35.05 -6.52
N ALA A 170 -28.09 -34.03 -5.77
CA ALA A 170 -29.19 -34.14 -4.81
C ALA A 170 -30.58 -34.15 -5.48
N LYS A 171 -30.76 -33.40 -6.57
CA LYS A 171 -32.03 -33.35 -7.34
C LYS A 171 -32.56 -34.73 -7.75
N PRO A 172 -31.78 -35.59 -8.44
CA PRO A 172 -32.28 -36.91 -8.85
C PRO A 172 -32.59 -37.82 -7.67
N ARG A 173 -31.98 -37.61 -6.49
CA ARG A 173 -32.32 -38.38 -5.27
C ARG A 173 -33.69 -38.02 -4.73
N VAL A 174 -34.08 -36.74 -4.78
CA VAL A 174 -35.44 -36.31 -4.42
C VAL A 174 -36.46 -36.90 -5.40
N GLU A 175 -36.18 -36.86 -6.70
CA GLU A 175 -37.05 -37.45 -7.72
C GLU A 175 -37.21 -38.97 -7.53
N ALA A 176 -36.12 -39.68 -7.23
CA ALA A 176 -36.14 -41.11 -6.96
C ALA A 176 -36.93 -41.44 -5.68
N ALA A 177 -36.71 -40.70 -4.59
CA ALA A 177 -37.42 -40.91 -3.33
C ALA A 177 -38.92 -40.60 -3.45
N GLN A 178 -39.29 -39.58 -4.24
CA GLN A 178 -40.69 -39.26 -4.54
C GLN A 178 -41.36 -40.41 -5.31
N LYS A 179 -40.71 -40.92 -6.37
CA LYS A 179 -41.22 -42.08 -7.12
C LYS A 179 -41.38 -43.33 -6.23
N ALA A 180 -40.43 -43.57 -5.31
CA ALA A 180 -40.51 -44.68 -4.37
C ALA A 180 -41.70 -44.54 -3.39
N LEU A 181 -41.94 -43.33 -2.89
CA LEU A 181 -43.10 -43.03 -2.04
C LEU A 181 -44.42 -43.23 -2.78
N ASP A 182 -44.53 -42.76 -4.03
CA ASP A 182 -45.74 -42.91 -4.84
C ASP A 182 -46.02 -44.39 -5.14
N ALA A 183 -44.99 -45.18 -5.45
CA ALA A 183 -45.11 -46.62 -5.62
C ALA A 183 -45.52 -47.34 -4.31
N ALA A 184 -44.95 -46.95 -3.17
CA ALA A 184 -45.31 -47.51 -1.87
C ALA A 184 -46.78 -47.23 -1.51
N LYS A 185 -47.27 -46.01 -1.76
CA LYS A 185 -48.67 -45.64 -1.57
C LYS A 185 -49.61 -46.41 -2.49
N SER A 186 -49.25 -46.56 -3.77
CA SER A 186 -50.05 -47.34 -4.73
C SER A 186 -50.17 -48.81 -4.32
N ASN A 187 -49.07 -49.42 -3.86
CA ASN A 187 -49.06 -50.80 -3.37
C ASN A 187 -49.90 -50.96 -2.10
N ALA A 188 -49.82 -50.00 -1.17
CA ALA A 188 -50.64 -50.00 0.04
C ALA A 188 -52.15 -49.88 -0.25
N ALA A 189 -52.53 -49.10 -1.27
CA ALA A 189 -53.93 -48.94 -1.68
C ALA A 189 -54.54 -50.19 -2.32
N SER A 190 -53.71 -51.11 -2.81
CA SER A 190 -54.14 -52.31 -3.56
C SER A 190 -54.13 -53.59 -2.73
N ALA A 191 -53.92 -53.50 -1.41
CA ALA A 191 -53.60 -54.65 -0.56
C ALA A 191 -54.77 -55.23 0.25
N THR A 192 -54.74 -56.54 0.46
CA THR A 192 -55.64 -57.31 1.36
C THR A 192 -55.27 -57.12 2.84
N ASP A 193 -56.21 -57.37 3.77
CA ASP A 193 -56.07 -57.04 5.20
C ASP A 193 -54.85 -57.65 5.91
N ALA A 194 -54.28 -58.76 5.40
CA ALA A 194 -53.10 -59.41 6.00
C ALA A 194 -51.77 -58.66 5.78
N ASP A 195 -51.65 -57.81 4.74
CA ASP A 195 -50.38 -57.14 4.35
C ASP A 195 -50.32 -55.66 4.75
N LYS A 196 -51.40 -55.11 5.32
CA LYS A 196 -51.55 -53.68 5.64
C LYS A 196 -50.43 -53.15 6.54
N THR A 197 -49.99 -53.94 7.53
CA THR A 197 -49.00 -53.51 8.51
C THR A 197 -47.61 -53.32 7.91
N ASP A 198 -47.18 -54.20 7.01
CA ASP A 198 -45.85 -54.11 6.38
C ASP A 198 -45.82 -53.06 5.27
N LEU A 199 -46.92 -52.88 4.54
CA LEU A 199 -47.04 -51.81 3.55
C LEU A 199 -47.09 -50.42 4.19
N ALA A 200 -47.74 -50.28 5.36
CA ALA A 200 -47.71 -49.05 6.13
C ALA A 200 -46.27 -48.66 6.53
N LYS A 201 -45.47 -49.61 7.03
CA LYS A 201 -44.05 -49.37 7.35
C LYS A 201 -43.23 -48.98 6.12
N ARG A 202 -43.52 -49.54 4.93
CA ARG A 202 -42.86 -49.16 3.68
C ARG A 202 -43.19 -47.73 3.25
N VAL A 203 -44.43 -47.29 3.44
CA VAL A 203 -44.84 -45.89 3.19
C VAL A 203 -44.12 -44.95 4.15
N GLU A 204 -44.05 -45.29 5.44
CA GLU A 204 -43.31 -44.49 6.44
C GLU A 204 -41.82 -44.40 6.11
N ALA A 205 -41.18 -45.53 5.74
CA ALA A 205 -39.77 -45.54 5.34
C ALA A 205 -39.51 -44.69 4.09
N ALA A 206 -40.33 -44.82 3.04
CA ALA A 206 -40.20 -44.01 1.83
C ALA A 206 -40.45 -42.51 2.10
N GLN A 207 -41.37 -42.18 3.01
CA GLN A 207 -41.61 -40.80 3.44
C GLN A 207 -40.40 -40.23 4.21
N ALA A 208 -39.75 -41.03 5.05
CA ALA A 208 -38.54 -40.63 5.76
C ALA A 208 -37.35 -40.42 4.80
N GLU A 209 -37.21 -41.27 3.78
CA GLU A 209 -36.20 -41.11 2.72
C GLU A 209 -36.43 -39.85 1.90
N LEU A 210 -37.68 -39.57 1.50
CA LEU A 210 -38.03 -38.33 0.79
C LEU A 210 -37.68 -37.09 1.63
N THR A 211 -38.04 -37.11 2.92
CA THR A 211 -37.74 -35.99 3.84
C THR A 211 -36.23 -35.78 3.96
N THR A 212 -35.46 -36.87 4.03
CA THR A 212 -33.99 -36.82 4.09
C THR A 212 -33.38 -36.27 2.79
N ALA A 213 -33.87 -36.72 1.63
CA ALA A 213 -33.42 -36.24 0.32
C ALA A 213 -33.76 -34.76 0.11
N GLN A 214 -34.97 -34.32 0.50
CA GLN A 214 -35.40 -32.92 0.42
C GLN A 214 -34.53 -32.02 1.31
N LYS A 215 -34.21 -32.47 2.54
CA LYS A 215 -33.30 -31.75 3.42
C LYS A 215 -31.90 -31.63 2.81
N ALA A 216 -31.36 -32.72 2.25
CA ALA A 216 -30.05 -32.71 1.61
C ALA A 216 -30.00 -31.76 0.39
N LEU A 217 -31.08 -31.72 -0.42
CA LEU A 217 -31.19 -30.77 -1.53
C LEU A 217 -31.25 -29.32 -1.01
N ALA A 218 -32.09 -29.04 -0.01
CA ALA A 218 -32.21 -27.69 0.56
C ALA A 218 -30.88 -27.20 1.16
N ASP A 219 -30.14 -28.07 1.87
CA ASP A 219 -28.83 -27.75 2.42
C ASP A 219 -27.80 -27.48 1.30
N ALA A 220 -27.84 -28.24 0.20
CA ALA A 220 -26.97 -28.03 -0.95
C ALA A 220 -27.29 -26.71 -1.69
N GLU A 221 -28.57 -26.41 -1.90
CA GLU A 221 -29.03 -25.16 -2.52
C GLU A 221 -28.67 -23.94 -1.68
N ALA A 222 -28.81 -24.03 -0.35
CA ALA A 222 -28.40 -22.97 0.57
C ALA A 222 -26.88 -22.70 0.50
N LYS A 223 -26.06 -23.76 0.44
CA LYS A 223 -24.60 -23.63 0.26
C LYS A 223 -24.24 -23.04 -1.10
N ALA A 224 -24.89 -23.48 -2.18
CA ALA A 224 -24.66 -22.95 -3.52
C ALA A 224 -25.02 -21.47 -3.61
N LYS A 225 -26.15 -21.05 -3.02
CA LYS A 225 -26.54 -19.63 -2.93
C LYS A 225 -25.50 -18.81 -2.17
N ARG A 226 -25.10 -19.26 -0.97
CA ARG A 226 -24.06 -18.59 -0.17
C ARG A 226 -22.73 -18.49 -0.92
N GLY A 227 -22.36 -19.52 -1.68
CA GLY A 227 -21.20 -19.52 -2.56
C GLY A 227 -21.26 -18.38 -3.59
N LYS A 228 -22.39 -18.24 -4.29
CA LYS A 228 -22.61 -17.15 -5.27
C LYS A 228 -22.54 -15.77 -4.63
N ASP A 229 -23.12 -15.60 -3.45
CA ASP A 229 -23.07 -14.33 -2.71
C ASP A 229 -21.63 -13.98 -2.33
N LEU A 230 -20.82 -14.97 -1.90
CA LEU A 230 -19.40 -14.80 -1.59
C LEU A 230 -18.56 -14.49 -2.84
N VAL A 231 -18.81 -15.16 -3.97
CA VAL A 231 -18.14 -14.85 -5.24
C VAL A 231 -18.44 -13.41 -5.67
N THR A 232 -19.69 -12.97 -5.53
CA THR A 232 -20.09 -11.59 -5.84
C THR A 232 -19.37 -10.58 -4.94
N ALA A 233 -19.27 -10.87 -3.64
CA ALA A 233 -18.52 -10.03 -2.70
C ALA A 233 -17.01 -10.01 -3.02
N ALA A 234 -16.43 -11.15 -3.39
CA ALA A 234 -15.02 -11.24 -3.78
C ALA A 234 -14.74 -10.48 -5.08
N ASP A 235 -15.66 -10.50 -6.06
CA ASP A 235 -15.55 -9.68 -7.26
C ASP A 235 -15.56 -8.18 -6.93
N ALA A 236 -16.45 -7.75 -6.05
CA ALA A 236 -16.47 -6.35 -5.59
C ALA A 236 -15.16 -5.95 -4.88
N GLN A 237 -14.57 -6.85 -4.07
CA GLN A 237 -13.27 -6.61 -3.44
C GLN A 237 -12.14 -6.52 -4.47
N LEU A 238 -12.13 -7.43 -5.46
CA LEU A 238 -11.16 -7.39 -6.56
C LEU A 238 -11.27 -6.09 -7.37
N GLN A 239 -12.49 -5.65 -7.69
CA GLN A 239 -12.71 -4.37 -8.38
C GLN A 239 -12.24 -3.19 -7.54
N ALA A 240 -12.52 -3.18 -6.23
CA ALA A 240 -12.06 -2.14 -5.32
C ALA A 240 -10.52 -2.09 -5.22
N ALA A 241 -9.87 -3.25 -5.09
CA ALA A 241 -8.42 -3.38 -5.07
C ALA A 241 -7.81 -2.90 -6.40
N THR A 242 -8.36 -3.37 -7.53
CA THR A 242 -7.90 -2.98 -8.87
C THR A 242 -8.02 -1.48 -9.10
N ASN A 243 -9.13 -0.87 -8.68
CA ASN A 243 -9.34 0.57 -8.80
C ASN A 243 -8.35 1.38 -7.96
N LYS A 244 -7.99 0.90 -6.77
CA LYS A 244 -6.96 1.52 -5.91
C LYS A 244 -5.55 1.34 -6.45
N ALA A 245 -5.25 0.17 -7.04
CA ALA A 245 -3.96 -0.14 -7.64
C ALA A 245 -3.73 0.55 -8.99
N LYS A 246 -4.69 1.34 -9.50
CA LYS A 246 -4.50 2.13 -10.72
C LYS A 246 -3.30 3.06 -10.57
N GLU A 247 -2.47 3.04 -11.59
CA GLU A 247 -1.30 3.91 -11.64
C GLU A 247 -1.73 5.38 -11.66
N SER A 248 -1.11 6.16 -10.78
CA SER A 248 -1.33 7.59 -10.70
C SER A 248 0.00 8.34 -10.57
N ASP A 249 -0.01 9.58 -11.05
CA ASP A 249 1.12 10.48 -10.90
C ASP A 249 1.03 11.12 -9.50
N THR A 250 1.97 10.78 -8.63
CA THR A 250 2.02 11.31 -7.26
C THR A 250 3.21 12.25 -7.11
N LYS A 251 2.96 13.47 -6.66
CA LYS A 251 4.02 14.40 -6.28
C LYS A 251 4.69 13.90 -5.00
N PHE A 252 6.00 13.92 -4.96
CA PHE A 252 6.76 13.56 -3.77
C PHE A 252 7.81 14.62 -3.47
N ALA A 253 8.20 14.66 -2.19
CA ALA A 253 9.37 15.37 -1.72
C ALA A 253 10.27 14.40 -0.95
N THR A 254 11.57 14.51 -1.19
CA THR A 254 12.63 13.75 -0.51
C THR A 254 13.68 14.71 0.03
N PHE A 255 14.39 14.32 1.08
CA PHE A 255 15.36 15.17 1.75
C PHE A 255 16.68 14.42 1.94
N SER A 256 17.79 15.13 1.80
CA SER A 256 19.10 14.58 2.12
C SER A 256 19.37 14.60 3.62
N GLN A 257 20.43 13.90 4.02
CA GLN A 257 21.08 14.16 5.30
C GLN A 257 21.57 15.62 5.41
N PRO A 258 21.79 16.15 6.63
CA PRO A 258 22.26 17.51 6.83
C PRO A 258 23.66 17.74 6.25
N ILE A 259 23.81 18.81 5.49
CA ILE A 259 25.06 19.28 4.93
C ILE A 259 25.59 20.41 5.81
N SER A 260 26.88 20.34 6.18
CA SER A 260 27.58 21.43 6.87
C SER A 260 28.49 22.17 5.88
N VAL A 261 28.39 23.49 5.86
CA VAL A 261 29.26 24.38 5.09
C VAL A 261 29.87 25.42 6.03
N GLU A 262 31.18 25.60 5.95
CA GLU A 262 31.89 26.70 6.59
C GLU A 262 32.14 27.81 5.57
N VAL A 263 31.60 28.99 5.85
CA VAL A 263 31.79 30.19 5.04
C VAL A 263 32.87 31.04 5.69
N THR A 264 33.99 31.26 5.00
CA THR A 264 35.11 32.06 5.52
C THR A 264 35.05 33.49 5.01
N ALA A 265 35.58 34.43 5.80
CA ALA A 265 35.76 35.80 5.33
C ALA A 265 36.76 35.82 4.15
N PRO A 266 36.60 36.75 3.20
CA PRO A 266 37.55 36.88 2.10
C PRO A 266 38.93 37.28 2.66
N PRO A 267 40.04 36.86 2.04
CA PRO A 267 41.37 37.23 2.48
C PRO A 267 41.50 38.76 2.55
N ALA A 268 42.14 39.26 3.62
CA ALA A 268 42.44 40.69 3.75
C ALA A 268 43.31 41.12 2.55
N LYS A 269 42.87 42.17 1.86
CA LYS A 269 43.62 42.79 0.75
C LYS A 269 44.85 43.52 1.25
#